data_AF-A0A284VJ47-F1
#
_entry.id   AF-A0A284VJ47-F1
#
_cell.length_a   1.000
_cell.length_b   1.000
_cell.length_c   1.000
_cell.angle_alpha   90.00
_cell.angle_beta   90.00
_cell.angle_gamma   90.00
#
_symmetry.space_group_name_H-M   'P 1'
#
loop_
_entity.id
_entity.type
_entity.pdbx_description
1 polymer ?
#
loop_
_entity_poly.entity_id
_entity_poly.type
_entity_poly.pdbx_seq_one_letter_code
_entity_poly.pdbx_strand_id
1 'polypeptide(L)' 'MIDEVRKYNPLFGVQDLKAYFRAGKYLYETLKLIPEKPDPILIQQMFAQITKIGSINTP' A
#
# COMPACT_ATOMS: atom_id res chain seq x y z
N MET A 1 13.51 -0.54 -8.68
CA MET A 1 12.22 -0.38 -7.98
C MET A 1 11.09 0.10 -8.89
N ILE A 2 10.96 1.39 -9.28
CA ILE A 2 9.85 1.82 -10.18
C ILE A 2 9.93 1.13 -11.55
N ASP A 3 11.11 1.09 -12.16
CA ASP A 3 11.29 0.47 -13.49
C ASP A 3 11.06 -1.04 -13.50
N GLU A 4 11.20 -1.71 -12.36
CA GLU A 4 10.87 -3.14 -12.23
C GLU A 4 9.36 -3.34 -12.15
N VAL A 5 8.66 -2.50 -11.39
CA VAL A 5 7.19 -2.53 -11.30
C VAL A 5 6.56 -2.19 -12.66
N ARG A 6 7.17 -1.28 -13.41
CA ARG A 6 6.72 -0.89 -14.76
C ARG A 6 6.73 -2.02 -15.79
N LYS A 7 7.53 -3.08 -15.57
CA LYS A 7 7.47 -4.29 -16.42
C LYS A 7 6.09 -4.96 -16.36
N TYR A 8 5.38 -4.82 -15.25
CA TYR A 8 4.07 -5.45 -15.01
C TYR A 8 2.93 -4.42 -14.99
N ASN A 9 3.21 -3.15 -14.69
CA ASN A 9 2.26 -2.05 -14.76
C ASN A 9 2.93 -0.82 -15.39
N PRO A 10 2.86 -0.65 -16.73
CA PRO A 10 3.53 0.43 -17.46
C PRO A 10 3.15 1.83 -16.99
N LEU A 11 1.93 1.99 -16.46
CA LEU A 11 1.42 3.28 -15.99
C LEU A 11 1.87 3.61 -14.55
N PHE A 12 2.50 2.67 -13.85
CA PHE A 12 2.98 2.89 -12.49
C PHE A 12 3.93 4.09 -12.41
N GLY A 13 3.54 5.07 -11.60
CA GLY A 13 4.23 6.34 -11.45
C GLY A 13 4.76 6.57 -10.04
N VAL A 14 5.43 7.70 -9.87
CA VAL A 14 5.95 8.15 -8.56
C VAL A 14 4.82 8.34 -7.54
N GLN A 15 3.62 8.71 -8.00
CA GLN A 15 2.45 8.88 -7.12
C GLN A 15 1.99 7.55 -6.52
N ASP A 16 1.94 6.50 -7.33
CA ASP A 16 1.62 5.14 -6.90
C ASP A 16 2.67 4.61 -5.92
N LEU A 17 3.95 4.92 -6.17
CA LEU A 17 5.02 4.58 -5.24
C LEU A 17 4.87 5.31 -3.89
N LYS A 18 4.54 6.60 -3.92
CA LYS A 18 4.26 7.36 -2.70
C LYS A 18 3.03 6.83 -1.97
N ALA A 19 2.02 6.37 -2.69
CA ALA A 19 0.83 5.75 -2.11
C ALA A 19 1.18 4.46 -1.35
N TYR A 20 2.00 3.59 -1.95
CA TYR A 20 2.50 2.36 -1.32
C TYR A 20 3.19 2.63 0.02
N PHE A 21 4.14 3.57 0.06
CA PHE A 21 4.84 3.90 1.31
C PHE A 21 3.94 4.58 2.35
N ARG A 22 3.04 5.46 1.91
CA ARG A 22 2.07 6.11 2.81
C ARG A 22 1.11 5.09 3.42
N ALA A 23 0.62 4.14 2.62
CA ALA A 23 -0.25 3.06 3.09
C ALA A 23 0.43 2.26 4.21
N GLY A 24 1.71 1.93 4.05
CA GLY A 24 2.48 1.19 5.06
C GLY A 24 2.62 1.99 6.35
N LYS A 25 2.94 3.28 6.24
CA LYS A 25 3.04 4.18 7.39
C LYS A 25 1.69 4.31 8.11
N TYR A 26 0.61 4.56 7.39
CA TYR A 26 -0.72 4.72 7.98
C TYR A 26 -1.20 3.44 8.65
N LEU A 27 -1.03 2.30 7.98
CA LEU A 27 -1.39 1.01 8.56
C LEU A 27 -0.58 0.72 9.81
N TYR A 28 0.75 0.93 9.77
CA TYR A 28 1.61 0.71 10.93
C TYR A 28 1.22 1.57 12.13
N GLU A 29 0.98 2.87 11.93
CA GLU A 29 0.52 3.75 13.01
C GLU A 29 -0.88 3.34 13.52
N THR A 30 -1.78 2.92 12.63
CA THR A 30 -3.13 2.46 13.01
C THR A 30 -3.07 1.17 13.85
N LEU A 31 -2.19 0.23 13.48
CA LEU A 31 -2.02 -1.03 14.20
C LEU A 31 -1.50 -0.84 15.64
N LYS A 32 -0.90 0.31 15.97
CA LYS A 32 -0.50 0.63 17.35
C LYS A 32 -1.68 1.06 18.22
N LEU A 33 -2.76 1.56 17.62
CA LEU A 33 -3.90 2.13 18.33
C LEU A 33 -4.97 1.08 18.68
N ILE A 34 -4.88 -0.11 18.11
CA ILE A 34 -5.82 -1.20 18.35
C ILE A 34 -5.32 -2.15 19.46
N PRO A 35 -6.22 -2.64 20.31
CA PRO A 35 -5.86 -3.50 21.43
C PRO A 35 -5.39 -4.90 21.00
N GLU A 36 -5.91 -5.41 19.89
CA GLU A 36 -5.57 -6.72 19.33
C GLU A 36 -5.03 -6.58 17.92
N LYS A 37 -3.92 -7.26 17.62
CA LYS A 37 -3.33 -7.25 16.29
C LYS A 37 -4.16 -8.14 15.35
N PRO A 38 -4.55 -7.64 14.17
CA PRO A 38 -5.27 -8.44 13.18
C PRO A 38 -4.37 -9.52 12.61
N ASP A 39 -5.00 -10.53 12.02
CA ASP A 39 -4.29 -11.58 11.29
C ASP A 39 -3.39 -10.98 10.19
N PRO A 40 -2.17 -11.52 9.97
CA PRO A 40 -1.26 -11.05 8.93
C PRO A 40 -1.88 -10.97 7.53
N ILE A 41 -2.78 -11.89 7.17
CA ILE A 41 -3.51 -11.86 5.89
C ILE A 41 -4.40 -10.63 5.82
N LEU A 42 -5.10 -10.32 6.91
CA LEU A 42 -5.96 -9.14 6.97
C LEU A 42 -5.12 -7.85 6.92
N ILE A 43 -3.95 -7.81 7.54
CA ILE A 43 -3.00 -6.70 7.42
C ILE A 43 -2.57 -6.51 5.96
N GLN A 44 -2.23 -7.59 5.25
CA GLN A 44 -1.87 -7.52 3.84
C GLN A 44 -3.02 -7.01 2.95
N GLN A 45 -4.25 -7.47 3.22
CA GLN A 45 -5.44 -7.01 2.51
C GLN A 45 -5.70 -5.52 2.76
N MET A 46 -5.64 -5.07 4.02
CA MET A 46 -5.77 -3.66 4.38
C MET A 46 -4.70 -2.80 3.70
N PHE A 47 -3.44 -3.26 3.70
CA PHE A 47 -2.35 -2.56 3.04
C PHE A 47 -2.61 -2.39 1.53
N ALA A 48 -3.05 -3.45 0.86
CA ALA A 48 -3.41 -3.40 -0.57
C ALA A 48 -4.54 -2.41 -0.83
N GLN A 49 -5.60 -2.41 -0.01
CA GLN A 49 -6.72 -1.49 -0.14
C GLN A 49 -6.29 -0.03 0.08
N ILE A 50 -5.54 0.25 1.14
CA ILE A 50 -5.07 1.62 1.45
C ILE A 50 -4.12 2.12 0.35
N THR A 51 -3.29 1.24 -0.21
CA THR A 51 -2.41 1.59 -1.34
C THR A 51 -3.23 2.04 -2.55
N LYS A 52 -4.34 1.37 -2.85
CA LYS A 52 -5.24 1.75 -3.95
C LYS A 52 -5.89 3.12 -3.75
N ILE A 53 -6.22 3.51 -2.53
CA ILE A 53 -6.84 4.83 -2.24
C ILE A 53 -5.93 5.99 -2.67
N GLY A 54 -4.61 5.85 -2.47
CA GLY A 54 -3.65 6.92 -2.81
C GLY A 54 -3.02 6.80 -4.20
N SER A 55 -3.32 5.73 -4.93
CA SER A 55 -2.72 5.42 -6.24
C SER A 55 -3.63 5.90 -7.36
N ILE A 56 -3.03 6.26 -8.50
CA ILE A 56 -3.73 6.73 -9.70
C ILE A 56 -3.76 5.65 -10.77
N ASN A 57 -2.67 4.91 -10.92
CA ASN A 57 -2.48 3.92 -11.98
C ASN A 57 -2.49 2.50 -11.41
N THR A 58 -3.11 2.30 -10.24
CA THR A 58 -3.26 0.97 -9.67
C THR A 58 -4.08 0.06 -10.59
N PRO A 59 -3.68 -1.20 -10.77
CA PRO A 59 -4.59 -2.21 -11.27
C PRO A 59 -5.67 -2.57 -10.25
#